data_AF-A0A7W1G5U8-F1
#
_entry.id   AF-A0A7W1G5U8-F1
#
_cell.length_a   1.000
_cell.length_b   1.000
_cell.length_c   1.000
_cell.angle_alpha   90.00
_cell.angle_beta   90.00
_cell.angle_gamma   90.00
#
_symmetry.space_group_name_H-M   'P 1'
#
loop_
_entity.id
_entity.type
_entity.pdbx_description
1 polymer ?
#
loop_
_entity_poly.entity_id
_entity_poly.type
_entity_poly.pdbx_seq_one_letter_code
_entity_poly.pdbx_strand_id
1 'polypeptide(L)'
;MHPVIASLLLVLASSGLFAASDPPPALIGSWQEDGTEGSYCRFEPDGTCTMAGAGTLQFFRGAFPPAKIIVKMQGQRIELPYDLSGDVLHLTVNDKQETYRRLTEVPAALIITPLAFGSGTADAKRIAELKKAFAKREREDQAVRTDPSKQAKMGEVDRDNTTWLKTLVGELGWIDATRFGAEAANTAFLIVQHSGDLPLMIAALPAIELDVKKKKIDCQGYALLFDRTQLYLGRKQRFGTQVGQNDKGEMIVLACEHPAEVEKRRKEIGLFPLSQYLGFFASQNHGKAIGFEPEEE
;
A
#
# COMPACT_ATOMS: atom_id res chain seq x y z
N MET A 1 -5.45 -2.54 -25.32
CA MET A 1 -5.30 -2.71 -23.86
C MET A 1 -4.52 -1.49 -23.37
N HIS A 2 -5.01 -0.71 -22.40
CA HIS A 2 -4.25 0.45 -21.90
C HIS A 2 -2.93 -0.06 -21.31
N PRO A 3 -1.77 0.56 -21.60
CA PRO A 3 -0.46 0.02 -21.20
C PRO A 3 -0.33 -0.23 -19.69
N VAL A 4 -1.00 0.60 -18.86
CA VAL A 4 -1.04 0.44 -17.39
C VAL A 4 -1.81 -0.80 -16.94
N ILE A 5 -2.81 -1.26 -17.72
CA ILE A 5 -3.67 -2.41 -17.39
C ILE A 5 -2.96 -3.75 -17.66
N ALA A 6 -1.95 -3.78 -18.54
CA ALA A 6 -1.18 -4.99 -18.80
C ALA A 6 -0.20 -5.34 -17.65
N SER A 7 0.33 -4.33 -16.95
CA SER A 7 1.25 -4.50 -15.81
C SER A 7 0.53 -4.72 -14.47
N LEU A 8 -0.81 -4.65 -14.46
CA LEU A 8 -1.67 -4.76 -13.28
C LEU A 8 -1.88 -6.19 -12.77
N LEU A 9 -1.37 -7.18 -13.51
CA LEU A 9 -1.90 -8.55 -13.49
C LEU A 9 -1.30 -9.51 -12.47
N LEU A 10 -0.42 -9.07 -11.54
CA LEU A 10 -0.02 -9.94 -10.44
C LEU A 10 0.56 -9.19 -9.23
N VAL A 11 -0.31 -8.56 -8.45
CA VAL A 11 -0.06 -8.44 -7.00
C VAL A 11 -1.32 -8.95 -6.32
N LEU A 12 -1.34 -10.26 -6.05
CA LEU A 12 -2.25 -10.85 -5.07
C LEU A 12 -1.82 -10.32 -3.69
N ALA A 13 -2.20 -9.09 -3.37
CA ALA A 13 -2.22 -8.66 -1.98
C ALA A 13 -3.40 -9.39 -1.32
N SER A 14 -3.13 -10.51 -0.66
CA SER A 14 -4.07 -11.22 0.19
C SER A 14 -4.49 -10.32 1.36
N SER A 15 -5.52 -9.50 1.12
CA SER A 15 -5.98 -8.47 2.07
C SER A 15 -7.50 -8.32 2.05
N GLY A 16 -8.22 -9.42 1.87
CA GLY A 16 -9.61 -9.49 2.34
C GLY A 16 -9.66 -9.30 3.85
N LEU A 17 -10.58 -8.50 4.36
CA LEU A 17 -10.78 -8.25 5.78
C LEU A 17 -12.24 -8.36 6.20
N PHE A 18 -12.36 -8.92 7.39
CA PHE A 18 -13.52 -9.31 8.18
C PHE A 18 -14.57 -8.23 8.39
N ALA A 19 -15.77 -8.63 8.79
CA ALA A 19 -16.76 -7.75 9.40
C ALA A 19 -16.09 -6.95 10.53
N ALA A 20 -16.07 -5.63 10.33
CA ALA A 20 -15.31 -4.72 11.17
C ALA A 20 -16.10 -4.44 12.44
N SER A 21 -15.75 -5.10 13.53
CA SER A 21 -15.98 -4.51 14.85
C SER A 21 -14.91 -3.46 15.10
N ASP A 22 -15.34 -2.29 15.57
CA ASP A 22 -14.43 -1.21 15.96
C ASP A 22 -13.58 -1.62 17.17
N PRO A 23 -12.35 -1.10 17.30
CA PRO A 23 -11.53 -1.35 18.47
C PRO A 23 -12.23 -0.84 19.73
N PRO A 24 -12.17 -1.59 20.86
CA PRO A 24 -12.68 -1.09 22.12
C PRO A 24 -12.03 0.25 22.48
N PRO A 25 -12.77 1.25 22.99
CA PRO A 25 -12.20 2.56 23.33
C PRO A 25 -11.00 2.49 24.27
N ALA A 26 -10.97 1.51 25.17
CA ALA A 26 -9.87 1.31 26.09
C ALA A 26 -8.59 0.78 25.40
N LEU A 27 -8.70 0.10 24.26
CA LEU A 27 -7.53 -0.39 23.50
C LEU A 27 -6.87 0.72 22.67
N ILE A 28 -7.64 1.74 22.27
CA ILE A 28 -7.17 2.85 21.44
C ILE A 28 -6.04 3.61 22.14
N GLY A 29 -4.96 3.87 21.41
CA GLY A 29 -3.77 4.54 21.93
C GLY A 29 -2.48 3.87 21.54
N SER A 30 -1.38 4.33 22.14
CA SER A 30 -0.03 3.79 21.93
C SER A 30 0.43 3.01 23.17
N TRP A 31 1.16 1.94 22.92
CA TRP A 31 1.54 0.93 23.89
C TRP A 31 3.00 0.54 23.68
N GLN A 32 3.78 0.43 24.76
CA GLN A 32 5.18 -0.02 24.73
C GLN A 32 5.34 -1.38 25.40
N GLU A 33 6.07 -2.30 24.79
CA GLU A 33 6.37 -3.60 25.38
C GLU A 33 7.30 -3.45 26.61
N ASP A 34 6.96 -4.11 27.72
CA ASP A 34 7.76 -4.13 28.94
C ASP A 34 9.12 -4.81 28.66
N GLY A 35 10.21 -4.10 28.98
CA GLY A 35 11.58 -4.65 28.87
C GLY A 35 12.18 -4.62 27.46
N THR A 36 11.44 -4.17 26.44
CA THR A 36 11.91 -4.11 25.04
C THR A 36 11.81 -2.68 24.52
N GLU A 37 12.88 -1.89 24.68
CA GLU A 37 12.93 -0.54 24.12
C GLU A 37 12.81 -0.58 22.59
N GLY A 38 11.98 0.31 22.02
CA GLY A 38 11.75 0.34 20.58
C GLY A 38 10.66 -0.60 20.07
N SER A 39 10.03 -1.40 20.95
CA SER A 39 8.89 -2.25 20.61
C SER A 39 7.58 -1.58 21.05
N TYR A 40 6.74 -1.27 20.06
CA TYR A 40 5.50 -0.52 20.27
C TYR A 40 4.35 -1.10 19.44
N CYS A 41 3.13 -1.00 19.97
CA CYS A 41 1.93 -1.12 19.16
C CYS A 41 1.01 0.09 19.36
N ARG A 42 0.17 0.35 18.36
CA ARG A 42 -0.82 1.43 18.38
C ARG A 42 -2.09 0.98 17.70
N PHE A 43 -3.23 1.31 18.30
CA PHE A 43 -4.56 1.02 17.77
C PHE A 43 -5.31 2.34 17.58
N GLU A 44 -5.87 2.54 16.40
CA GLU A 44 -6.58 3.77 16.02
C GLU A 44 -8.10 3.54 15.91
N PRO A 45 -8.95 4.55 16.16
CA PRO A 45 -10.40 4.40 16.14
C PRO A 45 -10.96 3.86 14.81
N ASP A 46 -10.27 4.12 13.70
CA ASP A 46 -10.68 3.65 12.39
C ASP A 46 -10.35 2.17 12.17
N GLY A 47 -9.72 1.48 13.12
CA GLY A 47 -9.32 0.09 13.05
C GLY A 47 -7.91 -0.14 12.47
N THR A 48 -7.13 0.91 12.23
CA THR A 48 -5.72 0.77 11.87
C THR A 48 -4.90 0.34 13.10
N CYS A 49 -4.06 -0.67 12.90
CA CYS A 49 -3.07 -1.17 13.86
C CYS A 49 -1.67 -0.85 13.34
N THR A 50 -0.82 -0.25 14.16
CA THR A 50 0.59 -0.02 13.83
C THR A 50 1.46 -0.79 14.81
N MET A 51 2.47 -1.50 14.31
CA MET A 51 3.45 -2.20 15.13
C MET A 51 4.86 -1.76 14.72
N ALA A 52 5.68 -1.41 15.71
CA ALA A 52 7.08 -1.08 15.53
C ALA A 52 7.94 -2.02 16.39
N GLY A 53 9.01 -2.56 15.83
CA GLY A 53 9.89 -3.49 16.53
C GLY A 53 10.97 -4.04 15.61
N ALA A 54 12.14 -4.38 16.16
CA ALA A 54 13.30 -4.90 15.42
C ALA A 54 13.69 -4.03 14.19
N GLY A 55 13.54 -2.71 14.29
CA GLY A 55 13.85 -1.76 13.20
C GLY A 55 12.81 -1.71 12.07
N THR A 56 11.65 -2.34 12.26
CA THR A 56 10.54 -2.33 11.29
C THR A 56 9.36 -1.52 11.82
N LEU A 57 8.60 -0.93 10.90
CA LEU A 57 7.34 -0.26 11.14
C LEU A 57 6.31 -0.82 10.16
N GLN A 58 5.26 -1.43 10.68
CA GLN A 58 4.23 -2.10 9.90
C GLN A 58 2.85 -1.60 10.28
N PHE A 59 1.97 -1.55 9.29
CA PHE A 59 0.59 -1.16 9.46
C PHE A 59 -0.31 -2.28 8.99
N PHE A 60 -1.40 -2.46 9.72
CA PHE A 60 -2.40 -3.48 9.45
C PHE A 60 -3.77 -2.87 9.65
N ARG A 61 -4.75 -3.48 8.99
CA ARG A 61 -6.14 -3.30 9.37
C ARG A 61 -6.49 -4.41 10.35
N GLY A 62 -6.98 -4.05 11.53
CA GLY A 62 -7.47 -5.00 12.54
C GLY A 62 -8.98 -5.24 12.40
N ALA A 63 -9.40 -6.43 12.81
CA ALA A 63 -10.76 -6.71 13.26
C ALA A 63 -10.71 -7.01 14.76
N PHE A 64 -11.72 -6.59 15.52
CA PHE A 64 -11.66 -6.58 16.98
C PHE A 64 -12.81 -7.37 17.63
N PRO A 65 -12.89 -8.70 17.45
CA PRO A 65 -13.84 -9.51 18.23
C PRO A 65 -13.59 -9.37 19.73
N PRO A 66 -14.54 -9.80 20.59
CA PRO A 66 -14.32 -9.83 22.03
C PRO A 66 -13.01 -10.57 22.39
N ALA A 67 -12.16 -9.92 23.19
CA ALA A 67 -10.89 -10.44 23.71
C ALA A 67 -9.85 -10.91 22.68
N LYS A 68 -9.96 -10.48 21.41
CA LYS A 68 -8.92 -10.76 20.40
C LYS A 68 -8.83 -9.67 19.34
N ILE A 69 -7.66 -9.54 18.75
CA ILE A 69 -7.40 -8.73 17.57
C ILE A 69 -7.05 -9.70 16.45
N ILE A 70 -7.66 -9.53 15.28
CA ILE A 70 -7.31 -10.31 14.09
C ILE A 70 -6.67 -9.36 13.10
N VAL A 71 -5.45 -9.68 12.67
CA VAL A 71 -4.74 -8.96 11.61
C VAL A 71 -4.35 -9.93 10.51
N LYS A 72 -4.08 -9.41 9.31
CA LYS A 72 -3.39 -10.18 8.27
C LYS A 72 -1.95 -9.71 8.14
N MET A 73 -1.01 -10.62 8.38
CA MET A 73 0.42 -10.38 8.23
C MET A 73 0.94 -11.28 7.13
N GLN A 74 1.56 -10.72 6.09
CA GLN A 74 2.08 -11.48 4.95
C GLN A 74 1.04 -12.41 4.29
N GLY A 75 -0.23 -11.99 4.28
CA GLY A 75 -1.33 -12.78 3.75
C GLY A 75 -1.87 -13.88 4.66
N GLN A 76 -1.25 -14.08 5.82
CA GLN A 76 -1.71 -15.03 6.83
C GLN A 76 -2.58 -14.34 7.85
N ARG A 77 -3.69 -14.99 8.22
CA ARG A 77 -4.55 -14.56 9.32
C ARG A 77 -3.84 -14.86 10.64
N ILE A 78 -3.63 -13.82 11.44
CA ILE A 78 -3.03 -13.91 12.77
C ILE A 78 -4.09 -13.47 13.78
N GLU A 79 -4.37 -14.34 14.75
CA GLU A 79 -5.20 -13.99 15.91
C GLU A 79 -4.29 -13.64 17.09
N LEU A 80 -4.54 -12.49 17.69
CA LEU A 80 -3.83 -11.95 18.83
C LEU A 80 -4.83 -11.85 19.99
N PRO A 81 -5.00 -12.92 20.78
CA PRO A 81 -5.75 -12.83 22.03
C PRO A 81 -5.18 -11.71 22.90
N TYR A 82 -6.05 -10.97 23.58
CA TYR A 82 -5.61 -9.93 24.49
C TYR A 82 -6.44 -9.88 25.77
N ASP A 83 -5.79 -9.44 26.84
CA ASP A 83 -6.43 -9.00 28.09
C ASP A 83 -6.01 -7.56 28.38
N LEU A 84 -6.94 -6.77 28.89
CA LEU A 84 -6.75 -5.33 29.10
C LEU A 84 -7.21 -4.93 30.50
N SER A 85 -6.28 -4.43 31.30
CA SER A 85 -6.53 -3.95 32.66
C SER A 85 -5.91 -2.58 32.88
N GLY A 86 -6.73 -1.54 32.73
CA GLY A 86 -6.31 -0.14 32.84
C GLY A 86 -5.26 0.24 31.77
N ASP A 87 -4.03 0.48 32.22
CA ASP A 87 -2.88 0.87 31.40
C ASP A 87 -1.94 -0.31 31.10
N VAL A 88 -2.42 -1.54 31.31
CA VAL A 88 -1.69 -2.78 31.03
C VAL A 88 -2.45 -3.59 29.99
N LEU A 89 -1.78 -3.87 28.88
CA LEU A 89 -2.28 -4.71 27.79
C LEU A 89 -1.42 -5.97 27.73
N HIS A 90 -2.03 -7.13 27.85
CA HIS A 90 -1.38 -8.41 27.59
C HIS A 90 -1.78 -8.89 26.21
N LEU A 91 -0.83 -9.03 25.30
CA LEU A 91 -1.04 -9.58 23.95
C LEU A 91 -0.39 -10.95 23.85
N THR A 92 -1.11 -11.93 23.31
CA THR A 92 -0.53 -13.24 23.01
C THR A 92 -0.08 -13.29 21.56
N VAL A 93 1.23 -13.37 21.35
CA VAL A 93 1.88 -13.46 20.03
C VAL A 93 2.66 -14.78 19.98
N ASN A 94 2.36 -15.65 19.01
CA ASN A 94 3.03 -16.96 18.85
C ASN A 94 3.08 -17.77 20.17
N ASP A 95 1.95 -17.87 20.86
CA ASP A 95 1.79 -18.55 22.17
C ASP A 95 2.60 -17.94 23.32
N LYS A 96 3.20 -16.77 23.14
CA LYS A 96 3.88 -16.00 24.18
C LYS A 96 3.06 -14.79 24.56
N GLN A 97 2.86 -14.61 25.86
CA GLN A 97 2.23 -13.40 26.37
C GLN A 97 3.28 -12.30 26.53
N GLU A 98 3.07 -11.22 25.80
CA GLU A 98 3.83 -9.98 25.87
C GLU A 98 3.00 -8.96 26.67
N THR A 99 3.68 -8.18 27.52
CA THR A 99 3.03 -7.14 28.33
C THR A 99 3.38 -5.79 27.78
N TYR A 100 2.37 -4.93 27.62
CA TYR A 100 2.51 -3.59 27.11
C TYR A 100 1.94 -2.57 28.08
N ARG A 101 2.57 -1.39 28.16
CA ARG A 101 2.15 -0.24 28.98
C ARG A 101 1.65 0.88 28.10
N ARG A 102 0.53 1.50 28.52
CA ARG A 102 -0.02 2.66 27.81
C ARG A 102 0.95 3.83 27.83
N LEU A 103 1.05 4.52 26.70
CA LEU A 103 1.75 5.78 26.54
C LEU A 103 0.77 6.94 26.41
N THR A 104 1.16 8.10 26.93
CA THR A 104 0.40 9.35 26.81
C THR A 104 0.61 10.05 25.47
N GLU A 105 1.71 9.75 24.78
CA GLU A 105 2.11 10.33 23.51
C GLU A 105 2.38 9.25 22.47
N VAL A 106 2.47 9.66 21.21
CA VAL A 106 2.81 8.77 20.09
C VAL A 106 4.33 8.73 19.95
N PRO A 107 4.99 7.59 20.17
CA PRO A 107 6.43 7.44 19.91
C PRO A 107 6.78 7.79 18.47
N ALA A 108 7.91 8.45 18.26
CA ALA A 108 8.42 8.72 16.91
C ALA A 108 8.59 7.44 16.07
N ALA A 109 8.89 6.31 16.72
CA ALA A 109 8.98 4.99 16.06
C ALA A 109 7.66 4.52 15.43
N LEU A 110 6.51 5.04 15.88
CA LEU A 110 5.19 4.74 15.32
C LEU A 110 4.76 5.74 14.23
N ILE A 111 5.61 6.71 13.88
CA ILE A 111 5.31 7.76 12.89
C ILE A 111 6.05 7.46 11.60
N ILE A 112 5.30 7.16 10.54
CA ILE A 112 5.86 7.05 9.20
C ILE A 112 6.23 8.43 8.66
N THR A 113 7.50 8.62 8.30
CA THR A 113 7.99 9.86 7.71
C THR A 113 8.13 9.69 6.19
N PRO A 114 7.47 10.54 5.37
CA PRO A 114 7.65 10.51 3.92
C PRO A 114 9.12 10.74 3.53
N LEU A 115 9.55 10.12 2.43
CA LEU A 115 10.91 10.32 1.92
C LEU A 115 11.11 11.79 1.53
N ALA A 116 12.18 12.42 2.03
CA ALA A 116 12.56 13.76 1.61
C ALA A 116 13.10 13.73 0.18
N PHE A 117 12.51 14.57 -0.69
CA PHE A 117 12.96 14.77 -2.06
C PHE A 117 13.94 15.95 -2.13
N GLY A 118 14.96 15.80 -2.97
CA GLY A 118 15.89 16.87 -3.28
C GLY A 118 15.28 17.95 -4.15
N SER A 119 16.09 18.95 -4.49
CA SER A 119 15.70 20.06 -5.36
C SER A 119 16.74 20.35 -6.44
N GLY A 120 17.62 19.38 -6.72
CA GLY A 120 18.66 19.51 -7.72
C GLY A 120 18.11 19.66 -9.15
N THR A 121 18.96 20.18 -10.02
CA THR A 121 18.67 20.35 -11.44
C THR A 121 19.59 19.46 -12.27
N ALA A 122 19.08 18.95 -13.38
CA ALA A 122 19.87 18.20 -14.36
C ALA A 122 19.94 18.99 -15.67
N ASP A 123 21.12 19.01 -16.31
CA ASP A 123 21.28 19.58 -17.64
C ASP A 123 20.66 18.66 -18.72
N ALA A 124 20.59 19.15 -19.96
CA ALA A 124 19.99 18.41 -21.06
C ALA A 124 20.68 17.06 -21.35
N LYS A 125 22.00 16.99 -21.17
CA LYS A 125 22.77 15.76 -21.38
C LYS A 125 22.39 14.72 -20.32
N ARG A 126 22.36 15.12 -19.05
CA ARG A 126 21.97 14.28 -17.93
C ARG A 126 20.53 13.81 -18.06
N ILE A 127 19.60 14.69 -18.46
CA ILE A 127 18.20 14.31 -18.72
C ILE A 127 18.12 13.24 -19.82
N ALA A 128 18.89 13.38 -20.90
CA ALA A 128 18.90 12.40 -21.99
C ALA A 128 19.45 11.03 -21.52
N GLU A 129 20.47 11.01 -20.66
CA GLU A 129 20.99 9.78 -20.05
C GLU A 129 19.96 9.13 -19.12
N LEU A 130 19.28 9.93 -18.28
CA LEU A 130 18.25 9.44 -17.38
C LEU A 130 17.07 8.84 -18.14
N LYS A 131 16.62 9.46 -19.23
CA LYS A 131 15.56 8.89 -20.10
C LYS A 131 15.94 7.49 -20.61
N LYS A 132 17.19 7.29 -21.03
CA LYS A 132 17.68 5.96 -21.44
C LYS A 132 17.68 4.97 -20.28
N ALA A 133 18.06 5.41 -19.08
CA ALA A 133 18.04 4.58 -17.87
C ALA A 133 16.62 4.15 -17.48
N PHE A 134 15.66 5.08 -17.50
CA PHE A 134 14.24 4.78 -17.29
C PHE A 134 13.73 3.77 -18.31
N ALA A 135 13.95 3.99 -19.61
CA ALA A 135 13.52 3.06 -20.65
C ALA A 135 14.13 1.65 -20.51
N LYS A 136 15.37 1.54 -19.99
CA LYS A 136 15.96 0.24 -19.65
C LYS A 136 15.23 -0.42 -18.47
N ARG A 137 15.03 0.32 -17.39
CA ARG A 137 14.39 -0.18 -16.16
C ARG A 137 12.94 -0.58 -16.39
N GLU A 138 12.20 0.16 -17.20
CA GLU A 138 10.84 -0.22 -17.60
C GLU A 138 10.83 -1.56 -18.33
N ARG A 139 11.73 -1.76 -19.30
CA ARG A 139 11.80 -3.05 -20.01
C ARG A 139 12.14 -4.21 -19.07
N GLU A 140 13.04 -4.00 -18.11
CA GLU A 140 13.41 -5.01 -17.12
C GLU A 140 12.26 -5.32 -16.15
N ASP A 141 11.57 -4.27 -15.67
CA ASP A 141 10.39 -4.33 -14.82
C ASP A 141 9.23 -5.08 -15.49
N GLN A 142 8.96 -4.79 -16.77
CA GLN A 142 7.90 -5.46 -17.52
C GLN A 142 8.29 -6.90 -17.84
N ALA A 143 9.55 -7.17 -18.20
CA ALA A 143 10.01 -8.51 -18.52
C ALA A 143 9.82 -9.49 -17.35
N VAL A 144 10.08 -9.10 -16.10
CA VAL A 144 9.87 -9.98 -14.93
C VAL A 144 8.39 -10.20 -14.58
N ARG A 145 7.48 -9.36 -15.08
CA ARG A 145 6.03 -9.44 -14.83
C ARG A 145 5.28 -10.21 -15.91
N THR A 146 5.72 -10.09 -17.16
CA THR A 146 5.02 -10.69 -18.31
C THR A 146 5.57 -12.07 -18.70
N ASP A 147 6.79 -12.41 -18.27
CA ASP A 147 7.45 -13.68 -18.57
C ASP A 147 7.48 -14.57 -17.32
N PRO A 148 6.66 -15.64 -17.25
CA PRO A 148 6.63 -16.54 -16.10
C PRO A 148 8.01 -17.13 -15.73
N SER A 149 8.91 -17.28 -16.70
CA SER A 149 10.26 -17.80 -16.44
C SER A 149 11.15 -16.84 -15.66
N LYS A 150 10.79 -15.54 -15.62
CA LYS A 150 11.55 -14.47 -14.97
C LYS A 150 10.94 -13.99 -13.66
N GLN A 151 9.76 -14.48 -13.30
CA GLN A 151 9.01 -14.04 -12.14
C GLN A 151 9.80 -14.15 -10.82
N ALA A 152 10.67 -15.17 -10.69
CA ALA A 152 11.56 -15.33 -9.53
C ALA A 152 12.51 -14.15 -9.30
N LYS A 153 12.79 -13.33 -10.33
CA LYS A 153 13.65 -12.15 -10.26
C LYS A 153 12.89 -10.85 -9.94
N MET A 154 11.56 -10.89 -9.85
CA MET A 154 10.74 -9.68 -9.68
C MET A 154 11.15 -8.89 -8.43
N GLY A 155 11.30 -9.55 -7.28
CA GLY A 155 11.71 -8.87 -6.05
C GLY A 155 13.14 -8.29 -6.10
N GLU A 156 14.04 -8.87 -6.89
CA GLU A 156 15.38 -8.31 -7.11
C GLU A 156 15.31 -7.02 -7.94
N VAL A 157 14.55 -7.06 -9.06
CA VAL A 157 14.36 -5.91 -9.95
C VAL A 157 13.65 -4.78 -9.22
N ASP A 158 12.60 -5.07 -8.45
CA ASP A 158 11.85 -4.06 -7.69
C ASP A 158 12.74 -3.37 -6.65
N ARG A 159 13.59 -4.15 -5.95
CA ARG A 159 14.55 -3.59 -4.98
C ARG A 159 15.61 -2.71 -5.63
N ASP A 160 16.19 -3.15 -6.75
CA ASP A 160 17.19 -2.35 -7.48
C ASP A 160 16.58 -1.06 -8.04
N ASN A 161 15.41 -1.16 -8.66
CA ASN A 161 14.65 -0.02 -9.16
C ASN A 161 14.32 0.98 -8.04
N THR A 162 13.84 0.49 -6.90
CA THR A 162 13.51 1.32 -5.73
C THR A 162 14.73 2.04 -5.20
N THR A 163 15.84 1.33 -5.02
CA THR A 163 17.11 1.91 -4.51
C THR A 163 17.63 3.00 -5.44
N TRP A 164 17.62 2.73 -6.75
CA TRP A 164 18.02 3.69 -7.77
C TRP A 164 17.12 4.93 -7.78
N LEU A 165 15.80 4.74 -7.75
CA LEU A 165 14.86 5.86 -7.77
C LEU A 165 14.99 6.71 -6.50
N LYS A 166 15.14 6.11 -5.32
CA LYS A 166 15.35 6.83 -4.05
C LYS A 166 16.59 7.72 -4.11
N THR A 167 17.69 7.20 -4.66
CA THR A 167 18.92 7.99 -4.87
C THR A 167 18.65 9.18 -5.79
N LEU A 168 17.97 8.93 -6.91
CA LEU A 168 17.70 9.95 -7.92
C LEU A 168 16.74 11.05 -7.41
N VAL A 169 15.67 10.69 -6.71
CA VAL A 169 14.73 11.67 -6.16
C VAL A 169 15.30 12.41 -4.95
N GLY A 170 16.25 11.81 -4.23
CA GLY A 170 17.03 12.52 -3.22
C GLY A 170 17.95 13.60 -3.80
N GLU A 171 18.40 13.43 -5.05
CA GLU A 171 19.22 14.41 -5.78
C GLU A 171 18.35 15.47 -6.48
N LEU A 172 17.42 15.05 -7.34
CA LEU A 172 16.75 15.91 -8.33
C LEU A 172 15.29 16.26 -7.96
N GLY A 173 14.79 15.70 -6.87
CA GLY A 173 13.37 15.72 -6.54
C GLY A 173 12.54 14.78 -7.41
N TRP A 174 11.21 14.94 -7.37
CA TRP A 174 10.31 14.06 -8.11
C TRP A 174 10.51 14.11 -9.63
N ILE A 175 10.45 12.95 -10.28
CA ILE A 175 10.63 12.81 -11.73
C ILE A 175 9.31 13.10 -12.45
N ASP A 176 9.03 14.39 -12.64
CA ASP A 176 7.80 14.87 -13.26
C ASP A 176 7.87 14.89 -14.80
N ALA A 177 6.69 14.87 -15.43
CA ALA A 177 6.57 14.83 -16.87
C ALA A 177 7.05 16.13 -17.57
N THR A 178 7.15 17.25 -16.85
CA THR A 178 7.63 18.54 -17.41
C THR A 178 9.13 18.52 -17.63
N ARG A 179 9.89 18.07 -16.63
CA ARG A 179 11.36 18.09 -16.66
C ARG A 179 11.92 16.87 -17.40
N PHE A 180 11.31 15.70 -17.20
CA PHE A 180 11.86 14.44 -17.67
C PHE A 180 11.06 13.80 -18.81
N GLY A 181 9.91 14.36 -19.18
CA GLY A 181 9.02 13.81 -20.20
C GLY A 181 8.10 12.71 -19.66
N ALA A 182 7.00 12.45 -20.38
CA ALA A 182 5.94 11.54 -19.95
C ALA A 182 6.42 10.09 -19.73
N GLU A 183 7.30 9.59 -20.59
CA GLU A 183 7.83 8.21 -20.46
C GLU A 183 8.59 8.02 -19.15
N ALA A 184 9.57 8.89 -18.86
CA ALA A 184 10.35 8.81 -17.63
C ALA A 184 9.49 8.99 -16.37
N ALA A 185 8.51 9.90 -16.40
CA ALA A 185 7.57 10.10 -15.31
C ALA A 185 6.68 8.86 -15.10
N ASN A 186 6.23 8.22 -16.17
CA ASN A 186 5.47 6.97 -16.10
C ASN A 186 6.32 5.83 -15.53
N THR A 187 7.58 5.67 -15.98
CA THR A 187 8.47 4.66 -15.41
C THR A 187 8.74 4.94 -13.92
N ALA A 188 8.94 6.20 -13.52
CA ALA A 188 9.11 6.56 -12.12
C ALA A 188 7.88 6.18 -11.29
N PHE A 189 6.68 6.43 -11.80
CA PHE A 189 5.43 5.95 -11.21
C PHE A 189 5.42 4.43 -11.05
N LEU A 190 5.74 3.66 -12.11
CA LEU A 190 5.76 2.19 -12.06
C LEU A 190 6.72 1.68 -10.98
N ILE A 191 7.92 2.26 -10.88
CA ILE A 191 8.89 1.90 -9.84
C ILE A 191 8.29 2.14 -8.45
N VAL A 192 7.67 3.30 -8.19
CA VAL A 192 7.02 3.57 -6.89
C VAL A 192 5.88 2.59 -6.64
N GLN A 193 5.04 2.35 -7.64
CA GLN A 193 3.88 1.45 -7.59
C GLN A 193 4.25 0.01 -7.18
N HIS A 194 5.47 -0.41 -7.53
CA HIS A 194 6.02 -1.75 -7.28
C HIS A 194 6.98 -1.81 -6.09
N SER A 195 7.43 -0.67 -5.57
CA SER A 195 8.50 -0.61 -4.56
C SER A 195 8.15 -1.25 -3.22
N GLY A 196 6.89 -1.11 -2.81
CA GLY A 196 6.45 -1.33 -1.43
C GLY A 196 7.15 -0.44 -0.38
N ASP A 197 7.91 0.58 -0.81
CA ASP A 197 8.61 1.52 0.06
C ASP A 197 7.64 2.63 0.47
N LEU A 198 7.00 2.46 1.63
CA LEU A 198 5.93 3.35 2.08
C LEU A 198 6.35 4.83 2.19
N PRO A 199 7.54 5.19 2.71
CA PRO A 199 8.04 6.57 2.67
C PRO A 199 8.07 7.18 1.27
N LEU A 200 8.59 6.43 0.29
CA LEU A 200 8.65 6.86 -1.11
C LEU A 200 7.25 6.99 -1.72
N MET A 201 6.37 6.01 -1.48
CA MET A 201 4.99 6.02 -1.98
C MET A 201 4.21 7.25 -1.48
N ILE A 202 4.29 7.56 -0.18
CA ILE A 202 3.65 8.73 0.42
C ILE A 202 4.22 10.03 -0.18
N ALA A 203 5.54 10.12 -0.31
CA ALA A 203 6.20 11.31 -0.86
C ALA A 203 5.86 11.56 -2.35
N ALA A 204 5.69 10.51 -3.14
CA ALA A 204 5.39 10.59 -4.57
C ALA A 204 3.94 11.00 -4.87
N LEU A 205 2.98 10.61 -4.02
CA LEU A 205 1.55 10.79 -4.26
C LEU A 205 1.14 12.23 -4.65
N PRO A 206 1.53 13.28 -3.91
CA PRO A 206 1.15 14.66 -4.24
C PRO A 206 1.67 15.11 -5.62
N ALA A 207 2.87 14.66 -6.01
CA ALA A 207 3.48 15.04 -7.28
C ALA A 207 2.80 14.31 -8.46
N ILE A 208 2.46 13.04 -8.29
CA ILE A 208 1.68 12.27 -9.27
C ILE A 208 0.27 12.85 -9.43
N GLU A 209 -0.39 13.20 -8.32
CA GLU A 209 -1.71 13.85 -8.35
C GLU A 209 -1.66 15.16 -9.15
N LEU A 210 -0.61 15.97 -8.99
CA LEU A 210 -0.41 17.20 -9.74
C LEU A 210 -0.28 16.95 -11.25
N ASP A 211 0.45 15.91 -11.65
CA ASP A 211 0.60 15.56 -13.07
C ASP A 211 -0.71 15.02 -13.67
N VAL A 212 -1.53 14.30 -12.89
CA VAL A 212 -2.89 13.90 -13.28
C VAL A 212 -3.81 15.13 -13.45
N LYS A 213 -3.81 16.06 -12.48
CA LYS A 213 -4.59 17.31 -12.55
C LYS A 213 -4.21 18.15 -13.79
N LYS A 214 -2.94 18.10 -14.19
CA LYS A 214 -2.42 18.74 -15.41
C LYS A 214 -2.62 17.92 -16.69
N LYS A 215 -3.27 16.75 -16.60
CA LYS A 215 -3.49 15.80 -17.72
C LYS A 215 -2.19 15.37 -18.41
N LYS A 216 -1.09 15.30 -17.67
CA LYS A 216 0.23 14.89 -18.18
C LYS A 216 0.45 13.38 -18.09
N ILE A 217 -0.22 12.73 -17.13
CA ILE A 217 -0.25 11.28 -16.94
C ILE A 217 -1.69 10.85 -16.69
N ASP A 218 -1.97 9.56 -16.90
CA ASP A 218 -3.30 8.98 -16.72
C ASP A 218 -3.70 8.86 -15.24
N CYS A 219 -4.98 9.08 -14.95
CA CYS A 219 -5.55 9.04 -13.60
C CYS A 219 -5.56 7.65 -12.97
N GLN A 220 -5.51 6.57 -13.77
CA GLN A 220 -5.45 5.19 -13.28
C GLN A 220 -4.20 4.96 -12.42
N GLY A 221 -3.06 5.53 -12.81
CA GLY A 221 -1.82 5.38 -12.04
C GLY A 221 -1.93 5.99 -10.65
N TYR A 222 -2.48 7.20 -10.55
CA TYR A 222 -2.74 7.84 -9.27
C TYR A 222 -3.68 7.02 -8.38
N ALA A 223 -4.80 6.55 -8.92
CA ALA A 223 -5.77 5.78 -8.15
C ALA A 223 -5.19 4.46 -7.63
N LEU A 224 -4.36 3.79 -8.45
CA LEU A 224 -3.65 2.58 -8.06
C LEU A 224 -2.67 2.82 -6.91
N LEU A 225 -1.83 3.85 -7.02
CA LEU A 225 -0.85 4.15 -5.99
C LEU A 225 -1.54 4.62 -4.71
N PHE A 226 -2.58 5.45 -4.82
CA PHE A 226 -3.35 5.94 -3.69
C PHE A 226 -3.94 4.77 -2.91
N ASP A 227 -4.74 3.93 -3.57
CA ASP A 227 -5.39 2.80 -2.92
C ASP A 227 -4.36 1.83 -2.31
N ARG A 228 -3.25 1.54 -3.01
CA ARG A 228 -2.19 0.67 -2.48
C ARG A 228 -1.51 1.26 -1.26
N THR A 229 -1.21 2.56 -1.29
CA THR A 229 -0.61 3.28 -0.16
C THR A 229 -1.54 3.26 1.05
N GLN A 230 -2.84 3.46 0.85
CA GLN A 230 -3.83 3.41 1.92
C GLN A 230 -3.91 2.01 2.55
N LEU A 231 -3.97 0.96 1.75
CA LEU A 231 -3.97 -0.42 2.29
C LEU A 231 -2.67 -0.75 3.02
N TYR A 232 -1.52 -0.27 2.52
CA TYR A 232 -0.22 -0.45 3.19
C TYR A 232 -0.11 0.34 4.49
N LEU A 233 -0.93 1.38 4.68
CA LEU A 233 -1.10 2.12 5.93
C LEU A 233 -2.16 1.49 6.85
N GLY A 234 -2.69 0.31 6.51
CA GLY A 234 -3.77 -0.34 7.28
C GLY A 234 -5.12 0.37 7.16
N ARG A 235 -5.27 1.29 6.19
CA ARG A 235 -6.49 2.07 5.93
C ARG A 235 -7.30 1.44 4.81
N LYS A 236 -8.51 1.95 4.58
CA LYS A 236 -9.35 1.52 3.46
C LYS A 236 -8.94 2.23 2.16
N GLN A 237 -9.07 1.53 1.04
CA GLN A 237 -8.91 2.10 -0.30
C GLN A 237 -10.09 2.99 -0.69
N ARG A 238 -9.92 3.80 -1.74
CA ARG A 238 -10.89 4.81 -2.18
C ARG A 238 -11.51 4.50 -3.54
N PHE A 239 -10.72 4.04 -4.49
CA PHE A 239 -11.16 3.87 -5.88
C PHE A 239 -11.46 2.42 -6.27
N GLY A 240 -11.24 1.46 -5.35
CA GLY A 240 -11.50 0.04 -5.57
C GLY A 240 -10.52 -0.60 -6.56
N THR A 241 -9.31 -0.05 -6.69
CA THR A 241 -8.34 -0.54 -7.67
C THR A 241 -7.55 -1.76 -7.21
N GLN A 242 -7.50 -2.02 -5.91
CA GLN A 242 -6.76 -3.14 -5.34
C GLN A 242 -7.72 -4.32 -5.13
N VAL A 243 -7.46 -5.38 -5.88
CA VAL A 243 -8.14 -6.67 -5.81
C VAL A 243 -7.20 -7.67 -5.15
N GLY A 244 -7.73 -8.50 -4.27
CA GLY A 244 -6.98 -9.54 -3.58
C GLY A 244 -7.86 -10.74 -3.32
N GLN A 245 -7.42 -11.65 -2.45
CA GLN A 245 -8.18 -12.84 -2.09
C GLN A 245 -8.68 -12.78 -0.65
N ASN A 246 -9.91 -13.27 -0.43
CA ASN A 246 -10.45 -13.55 0.90
C ASN A 246 -9.90 -14.88 1.46
N ASP A 247 -10.31 -15.25 2.68
CA ASP A 247 -9.88 -16.49 3.34
C ASP A 247 -10.33 -17.76 2.61
N LYS A 248 -11.32 -17.66 1.71
CA LYS A 248 -11.82 -18.75 0.87
C LYS A 248 -11.07 -18.82 -0.48
N GLY A 249 -10.09 -17.94 -0.71
CA GLY A 249 -9.34 -17.84 -1.97
C GLY A 249 -10.10 -17.14 -3.10
N GLU A 250 -11.26 -16.52 -2.80
CA GLU A 250 -12.07 -15.83 -3.80
C GLU A 250 -11.55 -14.41 -4.02
N MET A 251 -11.49 -13.98 -5.29
CA MET A 251 -11.08 -12.61 -5.59
C MET A 251 -12.16 -11.60 -5.22
N ILE A 252 -11.74 -10.58 -4.48
CA ILE A 252 -12.58 -9.51 -3.95
C ILE A 252 -11.89 -8.16 -4.09
N VAL A 253 -12.69 -7.09 -4.15
CA VAL A 253 -12.20 -5.73 -3.91
C VAL A 253 -11.91 -5.61 -2.42
N LEU A 254 -10.66 -5.29 -2.10
CA LEU A 254 -10.16 -5.18 -0.73
C LEU A 254 -10.84 -4.02 0.00
N ALA A 255 -10.69 -3.96 1.32
CA ALA A 255 -11.39 -3.01 2.19
C ALA A 255 -11.44 -1.59 1.60
N CYS A 256 -12.65 -1.11 1.29
CA CYS A 256 -12.89 0.15 0.58
C CYS A 256 -13.79 1.05 1.43
N GLU A 257 -13.44 2.34 1.55
CA GLU A 257 -14.29 3.30 2.25
C GLU A 257 -15.57 3.50 1.43
N HIS A 258 -16.74 3.50 2.07
CA HIS A 258 -18.07 3.71 1.45
C HIS A 258 -18.24 3.06 0.06
N PRO A 259 -18.31 1.72 -0.05
CA PRO A 259 -18.37 1.02 -1.34
C PRO A 259 -19.44 1.54 -2.32
N ALA A 260 -20.60 1.96 -1.80
CA ALA A 260 -21.69 2.55 -2.58
C ALA A 260 -21.30 3.86 -3.32
N GLU A 261 -20.32 4.61 -2.80
CA GLU A 261 -19.86 5.89 -3.36
C GLU A 261 -18.61 5.74 -4.25
N VAL A 262 -18.13 4.52 -4.51
CA VAL A 262 -16.90 4.31 -5.31
C VAL A 262 -17.07 4.81 -6.74
N GLU A 263 -18.21 4.53 -7.39
CA GLU A 263 -18.43 4.95 -8.78
C GLU A 263 -18.44 6.47 -8.93
N LYS A 264 -18.99 7.19 -7.95
CA LYS A 264 -18.96 8.66 -7.92
C LYS A 264 -17.52 9.18 -7.90
N ARG A 265 -16.70 8.67 -6.99
CA ARG A 265 -15.27 9.06 -6.87
C ARG A 265 -14.47 8.70 -8.11
N ARG A 266 -14.73 7.54 -8.71
CA ARG A 266 -14.10 7.13 -9.98
C ARG A 266 -14.43 8.11 -11.11
N LYS A 267 -15.71 8.49 -11.25
CA LYS A 267 -16.17 9.47 -12.24
C LYS A 267 -15.55 10.85 -12.03
N GLU A 268 -15.41 11.32 -10.79
CA GLU A 268 -14.85 12.63 -10.46
C GLU A 268 -13.42 12.84 -10.98
N ILE A 269 -12.60 11.77 -10.99
CA ILE A 269 -11.22 11.83 -11.48
C ILE A 269 -11.05 11.28 -12.91
N GLY A 270 -12.14 10.85 -13.55
CA GLY A 270 -12.14 10.36 -14.93
C GLY A 270 -11.77 8.88 -15.12
N LEU A 271 -11.85 8.06 -14.07
CA LEU A 271 -11.65 6.61 -14.18
C LEU A 271 -12.83 5.94 -14.90
N PHE A 272 -12.55 4.84 -15.59
CA PHE A 272 -13.60 3.93 -16.08
C PHE A 272 -14.45 3.40 -14.92
N PRO A 273 -15.71 3.00 -15.15
CA PRO A 273 -16.54 2.36 -14.13
C PRO A 273 -15.82 1.19 -13.44
N LEU A 274 -16.10 0.97 -12.15
CA LEU A 274 -15.45 -0.11 -11.41
C LEU A 274 -15.77 -1.47 -12.04
N SER A 275 -17.02 -1.70 -12.44
CA SER A 275 -17.43 -2.93 -13.11
C SER A 275 -16.62 -3.23 -14.37
N GLN A 276 -16.33 -2.21 -15.18
CA GLN A 276 -15.48 -2.35 -16.37
C GLN A 276 -14.04 -2.70 -15.99
N TYR A 277 -13.51 -2.06 -14.95
CA TYR A 277 -12.17 -2.35 -14.43
C TYR A 277 -12.06 -3.78 -13.88
N LEU A 278 -13.04 -4.23 -13.08
CA LEU A 278 -13.08 -5.58 -12.53
C LEU A 278 -13.25 -6.65 -13.62
N GLY A 279 -13.84 -6.31 -14.76
CA GLY A 279 -13.91 -7.17 -15.94
C GLY A 279 -12.54 -7.63 -16.44
N PHE A 280 -11.46 -6.87 -16.22
CA PHE A 280 -10.10 -7.28 -16.62
C PHE A 280 -9.54 -8.43 -15.77
N PHE A 281 -10.11 -8.68 -14.60
CA PHE A 281 -9.72 -9.77 -13.70
C PHE A 281 -10.62 -11.01 -13.85
N ALA A 282 -11.70 -10.94 -14.64
CA ALA A 282 -12.69 -12.02 -14.75
C ALA A 282 -12.08 -13.34 -15.28
N SER A 283 -11.11 -13.27 -16.19
CA SER A 283 -10.39 -14.46 -16.69
C SER A 283 -9.57 -15.16 -15.59
N GLN A 284 -9.08 -14.40 -14.61
CA GLN A 284 -8.35 -14.94 -13.45
C GLN A 284 -9.29 -15.48 -12.37
N ASN A 285 -10.57 -15.08 -12.36
CA ASN A 285 -11.56 -15.53 -11.36
C ASN A 285 -12.41 -16.71 -11.80
N HIS A 286 -11.96 -17.48 -12.79
CA HIS A 286 -12.77 -18.53 -13.42
C HIS A 286 -14.15 -18.02 -13.92
N GLY A 287 -14.21 -16.77 -14.37
CA GLY A 287 -15.44 -16.12 -14.83
C GLY A 287 -16.40 -15.65 -13.73
N LYS A 288 -16.04 -15.80 -12.44
CA LYS A 288 -16.85 -15.26 -11.33
C LYS A 288 -16.73 -13.74 -11.24
N ALA A 289 -17.85 -13.07 -10.96
CA ALA A 289 -17.86 -11.64 -10.68
C ALA A 289 -17.03 -11.34 -9.42
N ILE A 290 -16.26 -10.27 -9.47
CA ILE A 290 -15.51 -9.76 -8.32
C ILE A 290 -16.37 -8.65 -7.71
N GLY A 291 -16.62 -8.76 -6.42
CA GLY A 291 -17.37 -7.78 -5.65
C GLY A 291 -16.56 -7.26 -4.47
N PHE A 292 -17.12 -6.29 -3.76
CA PHE A 292 -16.65 -5.99 -2.42
C PHE A 292 -16.88 -7.19 -1.51
N GLU A 293 -16.01 -7.35 -0.51
CA GLU A 293 -16.28 -8.28 0.57
C GLU A 293 -17.60 -7.88 1.24
N PRO A 294 -18.54 -8.83 1.47
CA PRO A 294 -19.73 -8.54 2.24
C PRO A 294 -19.31 -8.08 3.64
N GLU A 295 -19.86 -6.97 4.12
CA GLU A 295 -19.87 -6.71 5.55
C GLU A 295 -20.77 -7.81 6.15
N GLU A 296 -20.22 -8.77 6.91
CA GLU A 296 -21.09 -9.76 7.60
C GLU A 296 -21.98 -8.99 8.58
N GLU A 297 -23.30 -9.18 8.46
CA GLU A 297 -24.35 -8.62 9.34
C GLU A 297 -24.21 -9.10 10.79
#